data_AF-A0A4V1AA33-F1
#
_entry.id   AF-A0A4V1AA33-F1
#
_cell.length_a   1.000
_cell.length_b   1.000
_cell.length_c   1.000
_cell.angle_alpha   90.00
_cell.angle_beta   90.00
_cell.angle_gamma   90.00
#
_symmetry.space_group_name_H-M   'P 1'
#
loop_
_entity.id
_entity.type
_entity.pdbx_description
1 polymer ?
#
loop_
_entity_poly.entity_id
_entity_poly.type
_entity_poly.pdbx_seq_one_letter_code
_entity_poly.pdbx_strand_id
1 'polypeptide(L)' 'MAGTQHTQTHPKFTWLFLGIPKGQNCMPVVIRIAADTEEEAREWYSRWDLTFAAKIRSECSLYQYASGAYELNVMGVHHA' A
#
# COMPACT_ATOMS: atom_id res chain seq x y z
N MET A 1 22.10 -30.57 -2.93
CA MET A 1 20.97 -29.86 -3.57
C MET A 1 20.18 -29.19 -2.45
N ALA A 2 20.39 -27.90 -2.22
CA ALA A 2 19.70 -27.14 -1.17
C ALA A 2 18.47 -26.46 -1.79
N GLY A 3 17.31 -26.71 -1.19
CA GLY A 3 16.01 -26.25 -1.66
C GLY A 3 15.86 -24.73 -1.62
N THR A 4 15.11 -24.25 -2.60
CA THR A 4 14.30 -23.02 -2.63
C THR A 4 14.16 -22.28 -1.30
N GLN A 5 14.99 -21.26 -1.08
CA GLN A 5 14.63 -20.15 -0.20
C GLN A 5 14.16 -19.00 -1.09
N HIS A 6 12.85 -18.93 -1.31
CA HIS A 6 12.24 -17.64 -1.62
C HIS A 6 12.45 -16.75 -0.40
N THR A 7 13.44 -15.87 -0.45
CA THR A 7 13.55 -14.76 0.51
C THR A 7 12.40 -13.82 0.22
N GLN A 8 11.20 -14.14 0.74
CA GLN A 8 10.07 -13.24 0.66
C GLN A 8 10.36 -12.07 1.61
N THR A 9 11.08 -11.07 1.09
CA THR A 9 11.16 -9.76 1.72
C THR A 9 9.75 -9.18 1.72
N HIS A 10 9.07 -9.28 2.86
CA HIS A 10 7.81 -8.60 3.06
C HIS A 10 8.05 -7.10 2.85
N PRO A 11 7.36 -6.45 1.89
CA PRO A 11 7.59 -5.03 1.62
C PRO A 11 7.30 -4.21 2.87
N LYS A 12 8.22 -3.32 3.24
CA LYS A 12 8.13 -2.56 4.51
C LYS A 12 7.00 -1.55 4.52
N PHE A 13 6.49 -1.17 3.34
CA PHE A 13 5.44 -0.18 3.23
C PHE A 13 4.31 -0.61 2.30
N THR A 14 3.13 -0.11 2.61
CA THR A 14 1.97 -0.08 1.73
C THR A 14 1.77 1.36 1.27
N TRP A 15 1.87 1.57 -0.03
CA TRP A 15 1.66 2.84 -0.70
C TRP A 15 0.21 2.95 -1.16
N LEU A 16 -0.43 4.07 -0.84
CA LEU A 16 -1.77 4.40 -1.28
C LEU A 16 -1.70 5.49 -2.34
N PHE A 17 -2.39 5.25 -3.45
CA PHE A 17 -2.57 6.22 -4.53
C PHE A 17 -4.05 6.43 -4.82
N LEU A 18 -4.40 7.65 -5.22
CA LEU A 18 -5.61 7.89 -5.98
C LEU A 18 -5.26 7.72 -7.46
N GLY A 19 -5.77 6.67 -8.07
CA GLY A 19 -5.51 6.33 -9.46
C GLY A 19 -6.67 6.72 -10.37
N ILE A 20 -6.35 7.36 -11.48
CA ILE A 20 -7.25 7.56 -12.62
C ILE A 20 -6.65 6.84 -13.84
N PRO A 21 -7.41 5.99 -14.56
CA PRO A 21 -6.93 5.37 -15.79
C PRO A 21 -6.58 6.44 -16.84
N LYS A 22 -5.41 6.34 -17.46
CA LYS A 22 -5.00 7.28 -18.51
C LYS A 22 -6.00 7.25 -19.67
N GLY A 23 -6.43 8.43 -20.11
CA GLY A 23 -7.41 8.57 -21.21
C GLY A 23 -8.87 8.38 -20.79
N GLN A 24 -9.17 8.24 -19.50
CA GLN A 24 -10.53 8.30 -18.97
C GLN A 24 -10.64 9.39 -17.91
N ASN A 25 -11.71 10.19 -17.97
CA ASN A 25 -12.05 11.13 -16.91
C ASN A 25 -13.16 10.51 -16.04
N CYS A 26 -12.78 9.53 -15.22
CA CYS A 26 -13.68 8.81 -14.31
C CYS A 26 -13.31 9.09 -12.85
N MET A 27 -14.18 8.69 -11.91
CA MET A 27 -13.92 8.89 -10.49
C MET A 27 -12.62 8.18 -10.07
N PRO A 28 -11.73 8.87 -9.34
CA PRO A 28 -10.48 8.27 -8.87
C PRO A 28 -10.78 7.12 -7.92
N VAL A 29 -10.01 6.04 -8.04
CA VAL A 29 -10.10 4.88 -7.14
C VAL A 29 -8.85 4.78 -6.28
N VAL A 30 -9.02 4.23 -5.08
CA VAL A 30 -7.91 4.02 -4.15
C VAL A 30 -7.17 2.73 -4.53
N ILE A 31 -5.89 2.86 -4.84
CA ILE A 31 -4.98 1.76 -5.17
C ILE A 31 -4.00 1.55 -4.01
N ARG A 32 -3.76 0.28 -3.64
CA ARG A 32 -2.82 -0.13 -2.58
C ARG A 32 -1.75 -1.02 -3.14
N ILE A 33 -0.49 -0.70 -2.83
CA ILE A 33 0.65 -1.40 -3.39
C ILE A 33 1.69 -1.62 -2.30
N ALA A 34 2.04 -2.87 -2.05
CA ALA A 34 3.10 -3.21 -1.12
C ALA A 34 4.45 -3.10 -1.85
N ALA A 35 5.28 -2.13 -1.47
CA ALA A 35 6.60 -1.87 -2.07
C ALA A 35 7.52 -1.17 -1.06
N ASP A 36 8.83 -1.31 -1.22
CA ASP A 36 9.79 -0.65 -0.33
C ASP A 36 9.98 0.82 -0.71
N THR A 37 9.86 1.15 -1.99
CA THR A 37 9.98 2.52 -2.54
C THR A 37 8.70 2.99 -3.25
N GLU A 38 8.56 4.31 -3.43
CA GLU A 38 7.39 4.87 -4.12
C GLU A 38 7.44 4.57 -5.61
N GLU A 39 8.64 4.61 -6.17
CA GLU A 39 8.93 4.42 -7.58
C GLU A 39 8.52 3.01 -8.00
N GLU A 40 8.96 2.00 -7.26
CA GLU A 40 8.51 0.61 -7.44
C GLU A 40 6.98 0.53 -7.40
N ALA A 41 6.35 1.18 -6.41
CA ALA A 41 4.89 1.17 -6.28
C ALA A 41 4.21 1.78 -7.51
N ARG A 42 4.73 2.89 -8.05
CA ARG A 42 4.18 3.54 -9.25
C ARG A 42 4.37 2.69 -10.51
N GLU A 43 5.47 1.95 -10.63
CA GLU A 43 5.73 1.10 -11.80
C GLU A 43 4.67 0.02 -12.00
N TRP A 44 4.12 -0.54 -10.91
CA TRP A 44 3.02 -1.53 -10.97
C TRP A 44 1.78 -1.00 -11.71
N TYR A 45 1.54 0.32 -11.67
CA TYR A 45 0.39 0.97 -12.30
C TYR A 45 0.82 2.09 -13.27
N SER A 46 1.84 1.85 -14.08
CA SER A 46 2.37 2.80 -15.07
C SER A 46 1.35 3.32 -16.11
N ARG A 47 0.26 2.57 -16.34
CA ARG A 47 -0.86 2.94 -17.24
C ARG A 47 -1.90 3.86 -16.59
N TRP A 48 -1.70 4.23 -15.33
CA TRP A 48 -2.61 5.09 -14.57
C TRP A 48 -1.91 6.40 -14.23
N ASP A 49 -2.69 7.47 -14.10
CA ASP A 49 -2.26 8.69 -13.46
C ASP A 49 -2.47 8.52 -11.95
N LEU A 50 -1.36 8.42 -11.23
CA LEU A 50 -1.34 8.14 -9.79
C LEU A 50 -1.04 9.41 -9.02
N THR A 51 -1.94 9.79 -8.12
CA THR A 51 -1.69 10.84 -7.13
C THR A 51 -1.34 10.20 -5.79
N PHE A 52 -0.17 10.53 -5.24
CA PHE A 52 0.24 10.03 -3.93
C PHE A 52 -0.76 10.46 -2.85
N ALA A 53 -1.22 9.50 -2.05
CA ALA A 53 -2.16 9.75 -0.95
C ALA A 53 -1.51 9.48 0.41
N ALA A 54 -0.87 8.32 0.59
CA ALA A 54 -0.24 7.96 1.86
C ALA A 54 0.82 6.87 1.72
N LYS A 55 1.75 6.84 2.69
CA LYS A 55 2.72 5.77 2.93
C LYS A 55 2.45 5.17 4.31
N ILE A 56 2.20 3.87 4.36
CA ILE A 56 1.85 3.14 5.58
C ILE A 56 2.93 2.11 5.86
N ARG A 57 3.44 2.02 7.09
CA ARG A 57 4.36 0.93 7.48
C ARG A 57 3.59 -0.39 7.48
N SER A 58 4.06 -1.40 6.73
CA SER A 58 3.40 -2.71 6.62
C SER A 58 3.44 -3.51 7.92
N GLU A 59 4.36 -3.19 8.83
CA GLU A 59 4.40 -3.72 10.20
C GLU A 59 3.37 -3.06 11.14
N CYS A 60 2.62 -2.06 10.66
CA CYS A 60 1.44 -1.56 11.38
C CYS A 60 0.24 -2.43 11.00
N SER A 61 -0.43 -3.00 12.02
CA SER A 61 -1.66 -3.77 11.87
C SER A 61 -2.84 -2.86 11.52
N LEU A 62 -2.84 -2.34 10.28
CA LEU A 62 -3.98 -1.66 9.69
C LEU A 62 -4.92 -2.72 9.13
N TYR A 63 -5.97 -3.03 9.88
CA TYR A 63 -6.99 -3.96 9.44
C TYR A 63 -7.93 -3.23 8.49
N GLN A 64 -8.04 -3.76 7.26
CA GLN A 64 -9.09 -3.36 6.35
C GLN A 64 -10.29 -4.25 6.59
N TYR A 65 -11.38 -3.67 7.10
CA TYR A 65 -12.64 -4.37 7.21
C TYR A 65 -13.31 -4.44 5.84
N ALA A 66 -14.05 -5.52 5.58
CA ALA A 66 -14.87 -5.66 4.37
C ALA A 66 -15.89 -4.52 4.19
N SER A 67 -16.19 -3.78 5.27
CA SER A 67 -17.01 -2.57 5.29
C SER A 67 -16.32 -1.32 4.72
N GLY A 68 -15.04 -1.39 4.35
CA GLY A 68 -14.27 -0.23 3.86
C GLY A 68 -13.72 0.68 4.96
N ALA A 69 -13.96 0.35 6.23
CA ALA A 69 -13.34 1.01 7.37
C ALA A 69 -11.89 0.53 7.56
N TYR A 70 -11.00 1.46 7.92
CA TYR A 70 -9.62 1.19 8.28
C TYR A 70 -9.46 1.41 9.78
N GLU A 71 -9.01 0.40 10.50
CA GLU A 71 -8.68 0.53 11.92
C GLU A 71 -7.16 0.46 12.09
N LEU A 72 -6.60 1.56 12.60
CA LEU A 72 -5.21 1.64 13.02
C LEU A 72 -5.16 1.26 14.49
N ASN A 73 -4.71 0.04 14.81
CA ASN A 73 -4.46 -0.30 16.20
C ASN A 73 -3.13 0.32 16.66
N VAL A 74 -3.21 1.40 17.43
CA VAL A 74 -2.06 2.04 18.08
C VAL A 74 -1.86 1.42 19.47
N MET A 75 -1.44 0.15 19.54
CA MET A 75 -0.96 -0.46 20.79
C MET A 75 0.37 0.20 21.20
N GLY A 76 0.33 1.41 21.73
CA GLY A 76 1.56 2.14 22.06
C GLY A 76 1.41 3.49 22.76
N VAL A 77 0.19 3.98 23.03
CA VAL A 77 0.03 5.15 23.92
C VAL A 77 0.02 4.63 25.36
N HIS A 78 1.20 4.30 25.89
CA HIS A 78 1.38 4.29 27.33
C HIS A 78 1.14 5.72 27.82
N HIS A 79 -0.02 5.94 28.43
CA HIS A 79 -0.23 7.11 29.29
C HIS A 79 0.87 7.09 30.35
N ALA A 80 1.73 8.11 30.33
CA ALA A 80 2.57 8.48 31.46
C ALA A 80 1.73 9.21 32.52
#